data_AF-A0AAV4IYX8-F1
#
_entry.id   AF-A0AAV4IYX8-F1
#
_cell.length_a   1.000
_cell.length_b   1.000
_cell.length_c   1.000
_cell.angle_alpha   90.00
_cell.angle_beta   90.00
_cell.angle_gamma   90.00
#
_symmetry.space_group_name_H-M   'P 1'
#
loop_
_entity.id
_entity.type
_entity.pdbx_description
1 polymer ?
#
loop_
_entity_poly.entity_id
_entity_poly.type
_entity_poly.pdbx_seq_one_letter_code
_entity_poly.pdbx_strand_id
1 'polypeptide(L)'
;MEKYLQNQQELHNVFIDFKKYNINSNVISIIENLYNKATSAAFCNNNIGDWFRTTVGVRQGCLLSPTIFNIFLERILTGALEDPFGTVSIDGRPITNLRFPDDIDGVAGN
;
A
#
# COMPACT_ATOMS: atom_id res chain seq x y z
N MET A 1 1.31 -13.63 17.63
CA MET A 1 2.50 -13.60 16.75
C MET A 1 2.34 -14.47 15.51
N GLU A 2 1.74 -15.66 15.60
CA GLU A 2 1.60 -16.56 14.43
C GLU A 2 0.72 -16.01 13.29
N LYS A 3 -0.32 -15.21 13.57
CA LYS A 3 -1.13 -14.56 12.53
C LYS A 3 -0.38 -13.50 11.71
N TYR A 4 0.71 -12.92 12.22
CA TYR A 4 1.53 -11.94 11.49
C TYR A 4 2.42 -12.60 10.42
N LEU A 5 2.74 -13.89 10.59
CA LEU A 5 3.54 -14.64 9.62
C LEU A 5 2.74 -15.09 8.40
N GLN A 6 1.41 -15.14 8.50
CA GLN A 6 0.53 -15.52 7.38
C GLN A 6 0.50 -14.46 6.26
N ASN A 7 0.90 -13.21 6.54
CA ASN A 7 0.88 -12.10 5.58
C ASN A 7 2.25 -11.79 4.95
N GLN A 8 3.18 -12.75 4.86
CA GLN A 8 4.43 -12.57 4.08
C GLN A 8 4.23 -12.51 2.55
N GLN A 9 3.00 -12.29 2.08
CA GLN A 9 2.59 -12.25 0.67
C GLN A 9 2.27 -10.83 0.16
N GLU A 10 2.40 -9.78 0.98
CA GLU A 10 1.86 -8.45 0.63
C GLU A 10 2.54 -7.79 -0.57
N LEU A 11 3.87 -7.91 -0.69
CA LEU A 11 4.62 -7.32 -1.80
C LEU A 11 4.33 -8.03 -3.13
N HIS A 12 4.13 -9.36 -3.10
CA HIS A 12 3.74 -10.14 -4.26
C HIS A 12 2.32 -9.77 -4.74
N ASN A 13 1.45 -9.44 -3.79
CA ASN A 13 0.07 -9.08 -4.05
C ASN A 13 -0.08 -7.73 -4.76
N VAL A 14 0.77 -6.74 -4.46
CA VAL A 14 0.81 -5.44 -5.15
C VAL A 14 1.03 -5.58 -6.66
N PHE A 15 1.91 -6.49 -7.08
CA PHE A 15 2.22 -6.67 -8.50
C PHE A 15 1.05 -7.28 -9.29
N ILE A 16 0.17 -8.02 -8.62
CA ILE A 16 -1.08 -8.53 -9.21
C ILE A 16 -1.99 -7.34 -9.57
N ASP A 17 -2.04 -6.31 -8.73
CA ASP A 17 -2.86 -5.13 -8.96
C ASP A 17 -2.36 -4.29 -10.14
N PHE A 18 -1.05 -4.19 -10.33
CA PHE A 18 -0.49 -3.47 -11.49
C PHE A 18 -0.92 -4.08 -12.82
N LYS A 19 -1.08 -5.41 -12.89
CA LYS A 19 -1.62 -6.06 -14.08
C LYS A 19 -3.09 -5.70 -14.31
N LYS A 20 -3.89 -5.59 -13.24
CA LYS A 20 -5.30 -5.16 -13.30
C LYS A 20 -5.45 -3.73 -13.85
N TYR A 21 -4.51 -2.84 -13.52
CA TYR A 21 -4.51 -1.45 -14.00
C TYR A 21 -3.84 -1.26 -15.37
N ASN A 22 -3.57 -2.34 -16.12
CA ASN A 22 -2.91 -2.29 -17.43
C ASN A 22 -1.54 -1.59 -17.43
N ILE A 23 -0.80 -1.67 -16.32
CA ILE A 23 0.57 -1.15 -16.27
C ILE A 23 1.46 -2.03 -17.15
N ASN A 24 2.31 -1.38 -17.95
CA ASN A 24 3.21 -2.08 -18.87
C ASN A 24 4.08 -3.11 -18.13
N SER A 25 4.18 -4.32 -18.68
CA SER A 25 4.93 -5.44 -18.07
C SER A 25 6.41 -5.11 -17.82
N ASN A 26 7.04 -4.28 -18.65
CA ASN A 26 8.42 -3.85 -18.45
C ASN A 26 8.54 -2.97 -17.20
N VAL A 27 7.57 -2.07 -16.96
CA VAL A 27 7.51 -1.23 -15.76
C VAL A 27 7.31 -2.11 -14.52
N ILE A 28 6.38 -3.07 -14.59
CA ILE A 28 6.17 -4.04 -13.50
C ILE A 28 7.48 -4.78 -13.18
N SER A 29 8.19 -5.27 -14.19
CA SER A 29 9.47 -5.98 -13.99
C SER A 29 10.55 -5.09 -13.37
N ILE A 30 10.63 -3.81 -13.77
CA ILE A 30 11.56 -2.86 -13.15
C ILE A 30 11.25 -2.70 -11.67
N ILE A 31 9.98 -2.54 -11.30
CA ILE A 31 9.57 -2.40 -9.90
C ILE A 31 9.82 -3.71 -9.14
N GLU A 32 9.47 -4.87 -9.68
CA GLU A 32 9.77 -6.18 -9.07
C GLU A 32 11.27 -6.34 -8.79
N ASN A 33 12.11 -5.99 -9.76
CA ASN A 33 13.57 -6.05 -9.61
C ASN A 33 14.09 -5.05 -8.56
N LEU A 34 13.46 -3.89 -8.44
CA LEU A 34 13.75 -2.95 -7.36
C LEU A 34 13.52 -3.63 -5.99
N TYR A 35 12.48 -4.44 -5.82
CA TYR A 35 12.17 -5.06 -4.53
C TYR A 35 12.82 -6.42 -4.27
N ASN A 36 13.15 -7.21 -5.30
CA ASN A 36 13.60 -8.61 -5.20
C ASN A 36 14.81 -8.83 -4.25
N LYS A 37 15.71 -7.84 -4.17
CA LYS A 37 16.91 -7.86 -3.31
C LYS A 37 17.01 -6.62 -2.40
N ALA A 38 15.87 -6.03 -2.04
CA ALA A 38 15.86 -4.90 -1.14
C ALA A 38 16.46 -5.28 0.23
N THR A 39 17.36 -4.44 0.72
CA THR A 39 17.89 -4.48 2.08
C THR A 39 17.62 -3.16 2.78
N SER A 40 17.57 -3.20 4.10
CA SER A 40 17.38 -2.01 4.95
C SER A 40 18.25 -2.13 6.18
N ALA A 41 18.56 -0.98 6.77
CA ALA A 41 19.24 -0.87 8.06
C ALA A 41 18.58 0.28 8.83
N ALA A 42 18.53 0.17 10.15
CA ALA A 42 18.03 1.25 11.00
C ALA A 42 19.17 2.23 11.28
N PHE A 43 18.92 3.53 11.08
CA PHE A 43 19.83 4.59 11.48
C PHE A 43 19.37 5.16 12.83
N CYS A 44 20.21 5.06 13.85
CA CYS A 44 19.91 5.52 15.21
C CYS A 44 21.18 6.03 15.90
N ASN A 45 21.11 7.14 16.62
CA ASN A 45 22.23 7.74 17.36
C ASN A 45 23.52 7.89 16.50
N ASN A 46 23.37 8.38 15.26
CA ASN A 46 24.44 8.52 14.28
C ASN A 46 25.14 7.21 13.85
N ASN A 47 24.56 6.05 14.17
CA ASN A 47 25.06 4.76 13.77
C ASN A 47 24.08 4.04 12.83
N ILE A 48 24.63 3.38 11.83
CA ILE A 48 23.88 2.48 10.93
C ILE A 48 23.95 1.09 11.54
N GLY A 49 22.80 0.48 11.81
CA GLY A 49 22.72 -0.90 12.29
C GLY A 49 23.02 -1.93 11.19
N ASP A 50 22.91 -3.21 11.54
CA ASP A 50 23.13 -4.29 10.59
C ASP A 50 22.09 -4.26 9.44
N TRP A 51 22.56 -4.62 8.25
CA TRP A 51 21.72 -4.75 7.08
C TRP A 51 20.91 -6.04 7.15
N PHE A 52 19.60 -5.93 6.91
CA PHE A 52 18.69 -7.07 6.80
C PHE A 52 17.92 -7.02 5.49
N ARG A 53 17.46 -8.18 5.01
CA ARG A 53 16.63 -8.25 3.81
C ARG A 53 15.24 -7.71 4.10
N THR A 54 14.76 -6.79 3.27
CA THR A 54 13.41 -6.24 3.35
C THR A 54 12.44 -7.21 2.70
N THR A 55 11.53 -7.77 3.48
CA THR A 55 10.52 -8.74 3.02
C THR A 55 9.09 -8.20 3.05
N VAL A 56 8.88 -7.05 3.69
CA VAL A 56 7.57 -6.42 3.88
C VAL A 56 7.66 -4.91 3.68
N GLY A 57 6.52 -4.30 3.34
CA GLY A 57 6.40 -2.86 3.16
C GLY A 57 7.08 -2.34 1.89
N VAL A 58 6.99 -1.03 1.71
CA VAL A 58 7.63 -0.28 0.63
C VAL A 58 8.94 0.36 1.11
N ARG A 59 9.83 0.75 0.19
CA ARG A 59 11.13 1.34 0.55
C ARG A 59 10.95 2.78 1.05
N GLN A 60 11.24 3.03 2.33
CA GLN A 60 11.22 4.38 2.88
C GLN A 60 12.21 5.29 2.14
N GLY A 61 11.77 6.52 1.80
CA GLY A 61 12.55 7.49 1.02
C GLY A 61 12.62 7.23 -0.49
N CYS A 62 12.03 6.14 -0.99
CA CYS A 62 11.96 5.89 -2.44
C CYS A 62 10.78 6.65 -3.07
N LEU A 63 11.05 7.38 -4.16
CA LEU A 63 10.05 8.20 -4.87
C LEU A 63 8.82 7.42 -5.37
N LEU A 64 8.99 6.13 -5.70
CA LEU A 64 7.89 5.28 -6.16
C LEU A 64 7.07 4.69 -5.01
N SER A 65 7.61 4.66 -3.80
CA SER A 65 6.98 3.97 -2.67
C SER A 65 5.63 4.57 -2.26
N PRO A 66 5.44 5.90 -2.23
CA PRO A 66 4.11 6.49 -2.00
C PRO A 66 3.07 6.05 -3.02
N THR A 67 3.42 6.01 -4.31
CA THR A 67 2.51 5.59 -5.38
C THR A 67 2.13 4.11 -5.24
N ILE A 68 3.13 3.26 -4.97
CA ILE A 68 2.91 1.83 -4.76
C ILE A 68 2.01 1.59 -3.54
N PHE A 69 2.24 2.33 -2.46
CA PHE A 69 1.42 2.26 -1.25
C PHE A 69 -0.03 2.67 -1.51
N ASN A 70 -0.26 3.75 -2.26
CA ASN A 70 -1.62 4.18 -2.62
C ASN A 70 -2.37 3.13 -3.45
N ILE A 71 -1.70 2.47 -4.39
CA ILE A 71 -2.31 1.40 -5.20
C ILE A 71 -2.71 0.20 -4.33
N PHE A 72 -1.85 -0.15 -3.37
CA PHE A 72 -2.15 -1.20 -2.40
C PHE A 72 -3.35 -0.86 -1.52
N LEU A 73 -3.43 0.37 -1.01
CA LEU A 73 -4.57 0.85 -0.22
C LEU A 73 -5.86 0.84 -1.02
N GLU A 74 -5.82 1.25 -2.29
CA GLU A 74 -7.00 1.25 -3.16
C GLU A 74 -7.62 -0.15 -3.27
N ARG A 75 -6.79 -1.20 -3.40
CA ARG A 75 -7.27 -2.59 -3.39
C ARG A 75 -7.96 -2.95 -2.08
N ILE A 76 -7.33 -2.64 -0.94
CA ILE A 76 -7.90 -2.97 0.38
C ILE A 76 -9.24 -2.27 0.55
N LEU A 77 -9.30 -0.99 0.21
CA LEU A 77 -10.48 -0.16 0.43
C LEU A 77 -11.60 -0.44 -0.55
N THR A 78 -11.28 -0.83 -1.79
CA THR A 78 -12.30 -1.30 -2.74
C THR A 78 -13.06 -2.48 -2.14
N GLY A 79 -12.37 -3.50 -1.62
CA GLY A 79 -13.05 -4.66 -1.00
C GLY A 79 -13.70 -4.36 0.35
N ALA A 80 -13.13 -3.44 1.14
CA ALA A 80 -13.65 -3.12 2.48
C ALA A 80 -14.85 -2.16 2.47
N LEU A 81 -14.99 -1.32 1.42
CA LEU A 81 -15.99 -0.25 1.34
C LEU A 81 -16.95 -0.44 0.14
N GLU A 82 -17.01 -1.65 -0.40
CA GLU A 82 -17.90 -2.04 -1.50
C GLU A 82 -19.40 -1.95 -1.11
N ASP A 83 -19.72 -1.90 0.20
CA ASP A 83 -21.09 -1.70 0.70
C ASP A 83 -21.38 -0.21 0.96
N PRO A 84 -22.30 0.41 0.18
CA PRO A 84 -22.46 1.86 0.12
C PRO A 84 -23.41 2.36 1.21
N PHE A 85 -23.12 2.08 2.48
CA PHE A 85 -23.70 2.86 3.59
C PHE A 85 -23.05 4.25 3.68
N GLY A 86 -22.94 4.91 2.52
CA GLY A 86 -22.50 6.29 2.38
C GLY A 86 -23.65 7.20 2.73
N THR A 87 -23.59 7.74 3.93
CA THR A 87 -24.68 8.47 4.57
C THR A 87 -24.56 9.98 4.43
N VAL A 88 -23.40 10.49 4.01
CA VAL A 88 -23.20 11.92 3.71
C VAL A 88 -23.15 12.12 2.21
N SER A 89 -23.95 13.04 1.68
CA SER A 89 -24.01 13.38 0.27
C SER A 89 -23.55 14.81 0.04
N ILE A 90 -22.58 15.02 -0.87
CA ILE A 90 -22.12 16.34 -1.30
C ILE A 90 -22.47 16.47 -2.79
N ASP A 91 -23.28 17.48 -3.15
CA ASP A 91 -23.80 17.66 -4.51
C ASP A 91 -24.44 16.40 -5.12
N GLY A 92 -25.16 15.62 -4.29
CA GLY A 92 -25.82 14.39 -4.71
C GLY A 92 -24.88 13.18 -4.87
N ARG A 93 -23.59 13.32 -4.55
CA ARG A 93 -22.61 12.22 -4.55
C ARG A 93 -22.41 11.70 -3.13
N PRO A 94 -22.68 10.41 -2.87
CA PRO A 94 -22.43 9.82 -1.56
C PRO A 94 -20.92 9.75 -1.30
N ILE A 95 -20.50 10.27 -0.15
CA ILE A 95 -19.14 10.19 0.35
C ILE A 95 -19.14 9.22 1.52
N THR A 96 -18.42 8.11 1.37
CA THR A 96 -18.31 7.06 2.41
C THR A 96 -17.03 7.19 3.24
N ASN A 97 -16.00 7.83 2.70
CA ASN A 97 -14.69 7.91 3.33
C ASN A 97 -13.85 9.09 2.79
N LEU A 98 -12.92 9.57 3.61
CA LEU A 98 -11.85 10.50 3.24
C LEU A 98 -10.51 9.77 3.37
N ARG A 99 -9.59 10.02 2.44
CA ARG A 99 -8.29 9.32 2.39
C ARG A 99 -7.15 10.33 2.30
N PHE A 100 -6.27 10.27 3.28
CA PHE A 100 -4.94 10.87 3.30
C PHE A 100 -3.93 9.72 3.47
N PRO A 101 -2.68 9.79 2.97
CA PRO A 101 -1.85 8.61 2.70
C PRO A 101 -2.02 7.42 3.66
N ASP A 102 -1.68 7.59 4.93
CA ASP A 102 -1.84 6.59 5.99
C ASP A 102 -3.09 6.77 6.87
N ASP A 103 -3.86 7.85 6.68
CA ASP A 103 -5.05 8.20 7.45
C ASP A 103 -6.34 8.05 6.63
N ILE A 104 -7.25 7.17 7.07
CA ILE A 104 -8.53 6.94 6.40
C ILE A 104 -9.67 7.15 7.40
N ASP A 105 -10.56 8.08 7.06
CA ASP A 105 -11.72 8.41 7.88
C ASP A 105 -12.99 7.90 7.21
N GLY A 106 -13.74 7.05 7.90
CA GLY A 106 -15.10 6.69 7.50
C GLY A 106 -16.07 7.84 7.79
N VAL A 107 -16.97 8.12 6.85
CA VAL A 107 -17.95 9.20 7.00
C VAL A 107 -19.34 8.60 7.24
N ALA A 108 -19.85 8.79 8.45
CA ALA A 108 -21.21 8.45 8.84
C ALA A 108 -22.07 9.73 8.89
N GLY A 109 -23.33 9.61 8.47
CA GLY A 109 -24.37 10.62 8.41
C GLY A 109 -25.60 10.08 9.14
N ASN A 110 -26.48 11.00 9.52
CA ASN A 110 -27.68 10.70 10.30
C ASN A 110 -28.83 10.17 9.44
#